data_AF-A0A3N5JBC5-F1
#
_entry.id   AF-A0A3N5JBC5-F1
#
_cell.length_a   1.000
_cell.length_b   1.000
_cell.length_c   1.000
_cell.angle_alpha   90.00
_cell.angle_beta   90.00
_cell.angle_gamma   90.00
#
_symmetry.space_group_name_H-M   'P 1'
#
loop_
_entity.id
_entity.type
_entity.pdbx_description
1 polymer ?
#
loop_
_entity_poly.entity_id
_entity_poly.type
_entity_poly.pdbx_seq_one_letter_code
_entity_poly.pdbx_strand_id
1 'polypeptide(L)'
;MAFSGLNAGGGAPHSAPMAEINMIPLVDVMLVLLIIFMITAPLLAHKIKVDLPQASTVLLEEKPDTITIAILADGRMFLNDVETDRENMVK
;
A
#
# COMPACT_ATOMS: atom_id res chain seq x y z
N MET A 1 28.15 -31.81 88.86
CA MET A 1 27.89 -30.37 88.66
C MET A 1 28.85 -29.93 87.54
N ALA A 2 28.43 -29.72 86.29
CA ALA A 2 27.48 -28.70 85.81
C ALA A 2 28.00 -27.31 86.22
N PHE A 3 28.25 -26.35 85.32
CA PHE A 3 27.34 -25.90 84.28
C PHE A 3 28.08 -25.45 83.02
N SER A 4 27.70 -26.06 81.91
CA SER A 4 27.79 -25.48 80.57
C SER A 4 26.97 -24.19 80.57
N GLY A 5 27.66 -23.06 80.41
CA GLY A 5 27.04 -21.75 80.21
C GLY A 5 26.48 -21.65 78.80
N LEU A 6 25.21 -22.02 78.66
CA LEU A 6 24.37 -21.65 77.54
C LEU A 6 24.03 -20.16 77.66
N ASN A 7 24.41 -19.36 76.67
CA ASN A 7 23.38 -18.54 76.03
C ASN A 7 23.69 -18.41 74.53
N ALA A 8 22.76 -18.95 73.77
CA ALA A 8 22.68 -18.83 72.33
C ALA A 8 22.20 -17.43 71.94
N GLY A 9 22.53 -17.03 70.71
CA GLY A 9 21.76 -16.03 69.98
C GLY A 9 22.58 -14.83 69.55
N GLY A 10 22.94 -14.78 68.26
CA GLY A 10 23.50 -13.57 67.69
C GLY A 10 24.03 -13.69 66.27
N GLY A 11 23.28 -14.32 65.37
CA GLY A 11 23.32 -14.07 63.93
C GLY A 11 24.66 -14.25 63.21
N ALA A 12 24.80 -15.36 62.49
CA ALA A 12 25.73 -15.44 61.36
C ALA A 12 25.51 -14.21 60.45
N PRO A 13 26.57 -13.55 59.94
CA PRO A 13 26.41 -12.54 58.92
C PRO A 13 25.78 -13.22 57.71
N HIS A 14 24.49 -13.01 57.50
CA HIS A 14 23.83 -13.35 56.25
C HIS A 14 24.29 -12.30 55.23
N SER A 15 25.52 -12.47 54.75
CA SER A 15 25.94 -11.92 53.47
C SER A 15 25.11 -12.65 52.42
N ALA A 16 23.87 -12.19 52.23
CA ALA A 16 23.05 -12.61 51.11
C ALA A 16 23.89 -12.38 49.84
N PRO A 17 24.08 -13.38 48.97
CA PRO A 17 24.79 -13.18 47.74
C PRO A 17 24.05 -12.11 46.94
N MET A 18 24.70 -10.97 46.73
CA MET A 18 24.20 -9.95 45.81
C MET A 18 24.21 -10.59 44.43
N ALA A 19 23.02 -10.91 43.92
CA ALA A 19 22.87 -11.35 42.55
C ALA A 19 23.14 -10.14 41.64
N GLU A 20 24.34 -10.11 41.05
CA GLU A 20 24.65 -9.13 40.02
C GLU A 20 23.74 -9.42 38.81
N ILE A 21 22.94 -8.43 38.42
CA ILE A 21 22.08 -8.57 37.25
C ILE A 21 23.01 -8.60 36.03
N ASN A 22 22.90 -9.65 35.22
CA ASN A 22 23.59 -9.73 33.95
C ASN A 22 23.06 -8.63 33.00
N MET A 23 23.72 -7.47 32.99
CA MET A 23 23.33 -6.30 32.19
C MET A 23 23.51 -6.53 30.69
N ILE A 24 24.53 -7.29 30.27
CA ILE A 24 24.88 -7.47 28.84
C ILE A 24 23.72 -8.12 28.06
N PRO A 25 23.12 -9.25 28.49
CA PRO A 25 21.95 -9.81 27.82
C PRO A 25 20.72 -8.90 27.90
N LEU A 26 20.55 -8.14 29.00
CA LEU A 26 19.39 -7.26 29.20
C LEU A 26 19.41 -6.10 28.19
N VAL A 27 20.57 -5.48 28.00
CA VAL A 27 20.75 -4.38 27.05
C VAL A 27 20.50 -4.86 25.62
N ASP A 28 20.97 -6.06 25.24
CA ASP A 28 20.73 -6.63 23.91
C ASP A 28 19.23 -6.77 23.61
N VAL A 29 18.45 -7.34 24.54
CA VAL A 29 16.99 -7.45 24.40
C VAL A 29 16.33 -6.08 24.25
N MET A 30 16.76 -5.08 25.04
CA MET A 30 16.21 -3.73 24.93
C MET A 30 16.57 -3.06 23.60
N LEU A 31 17.80 -3.23 23.11
CA LEU A 31 18.23 -2.69 21.82
C LEU A 31 17.48 -3.35 20.65
N VAL A 32 17.23 -4.65 20.70
CA VAL A 32 16.39 -5.36 19.71
C VAL A 32 14.99 -4.76 19.65
N LEU A 33 14.35 -4.48 20.79
CA LEU A 33 13.04 -3.84 20.82
C LEU A 33 13.05 -2.43 20.20
N LEU A 34 14.11 -1.64 20.45
CA LEU A 34 14.27 -0.32 19.84
C LEU A 34 14.43 -0.40 18.31
N ILE A 35 15.22 -1.36 17.81
CA ILE A 35 15.40 -1.58 16.38
C ILE A 35 14.07 -1.98 15.72
N ILE A 36 13.29 -2.86 16.35
CA ILE A 36 11.96 -3.23 15.86
C ILE A 36 11.05 -2.00 15.74
N PHE A 37 11.00 -1.13 16.76
CA PHE A 37 10.20 0.10 16.69
C PHE A 37 10.71 1.09 15.63
N MET A 38 12.03 1.22 15.47
CA MET A 38 12.63 2.07 14.44
C MET A 38 12.24 1.61 13.02
N ILE A 39 12.25 0.29 12.76
CA ILE A 39 11.95 -0.27 11.43
C ILE A 39 10.45 -0.26 11.14
N THR A 40 9.60 -0.49 12.13
CA THR A 40 8.14 -0.55 11.92
C THR A 40 7.50 0.82 11.69
N ALA A 41 8.08 1.91 12.23
CA ALA A 41 7.59 3.27 12.04
C ALA A 41 7.47 3.73 10.55
N PRO A 42 8.50 3.59 9.69
CA PRO A 42 8.39 3.97 8.27
C PRO A 42 7.39 3.12 7.48
N LEU A 43 7.14 1.87 7.91
CA LEU A 43 6.17 1.00 7.23
C LEU A 43 4.73 1.52 7.31
N LEU A 44 4.39 2.28 8.37
CA LEU A 44 3.05 2.87 8.52
C LEU A 44 2.79 4.06 7.58
N ALA A 45 3.85 4.62 6.96
CA ALA A 45 3.74 5.84 6.17
C ALA A 45 3.38 5.61 4.69
N HIS A 46 3.46 4.38 4.18
CA HIS A 46 3.18 4.08 2.77
C HIS A 46 1.67 3.97 2.49
N LYS A 47 0.99 5.12 2.47
CA LYS A 47 -0.33 5.24 1.82
C LYS A 47 -0.10 5.50 0.34
N ILE A 48 -0.04 4.44 -0.47
CA ILE A 48 -0.13 4.60 -1.93
C ILE A 48 -1.52 5.19 -2.20
N LYS A 49 -1.57 6.45 -2.64
CA LYS A 49 -2.80 7.01 -3.23
C LYS A 49 -3.03 6.28 -4.54
N VAL A 50 -3.93 5.32 -4.52
CA VAL A 50 -4.45 4.72 -5.75
C VAL A 50 -5.52 5.65 -6.26
N ASP A 51 -5.21 6.42 -7.29
CA ASP A 51 -6.23 7.16 -8.03
C ASP A 51 -6.99 6.15 -8.89
N LEU A 52 -8.18 5.77 -8.43
CA LEU A 52 -9.07 4.92 -9.21
C LEU A 52 -9.61 5.76 -10.38
N PRO A 53 -9.42 5.31 -11.64
CA PRO A 53 -10.01 5.99 -12.78
C PRO A 53 -11.54 5.91 -12.65
N GLN A 54 -12.19 7.06 -12.66
CA GLN A 54 -13.64 7.13 -12.74
C GLN A 54 -14.06 6.76 -14.15
N ALA A 55 -15.01 5.83 -14.26
CA ALA A 55 -15.60 5.49 -15.55
C ALA A 55 -16.31 6.74 -16.09
N SER A 56 -15.74 7.35 -17.12
CA SER A 56 -16.37 8.44 -17.83
C SER A 56 -17.47 7.86 -18.70
N THR A 57 -18.73 8.04 -18.30
CA THR A 57 -19.87 7.91 -19.22
C THR A 57 -19.87 9.13 -20.13
N VAL A 58 -18.84 9.25 -20.98
CA VAL A 58 -18.99 10.05 -22.19
C VAL A 58 -20.11 9.34 -22.93
N LEU A 59 -21.28 9.97 -23.01
CA LEU A 59 -22.28 9.58 -24.00
C LEU A 59 -21.49 9.41 -25.28
N LEU A 60 -21.45 8.20 -25.85
CA LEU A 60 -20.88 8.03 -27.19
C LEU A 60 -21.55 9.09 -28.04
N GLU A 61 -20.82 10.17 -28.38
CA GLU A 61 -21.28 11.09 -29.38
C GLU A 61 -21.47 10.20 -30.60
N GLU A 62 -22.72 10.09 -31.04
CA GLU A 62 -23.04 9.43 -32.30
C GLU A 62 -22.09 10.04 -33.32
N LYS A 63 -21.14 9.23 -33.80
CA LYS A 63 -20.24 9.69 -34.84
C LYS A 63 -21.14 10.18 -35.96
N PRO A 64 -20.92 11.41 -36.49
CA PRO A 64 -21.73 11.89 -37.58
C PRO A 64 -21.73 10.85 -38.70
N ASP A 65 -22.92 10.56 -39.24
CA ASP A 65 -23.09 9.59 -40.31
C ASP A 65 -22.06 9.88 -41.40
N THR A 66 -21.22 8.89 -41.71
CA THR A 66 -20.18 9.04 -42.72
C THR A 66 -20.85 8.96 -44.09
N ILE A 67 -20.86 10.09 -44.79
CA ILE A 67 -21.37 10.16 -46.16
C ILE A 67 -20.28 9.66 -47.12
N THR A 68 -20.54 8.57 -47.84
CA THR A 68 -19.63 8.04 -48.86
C THR A 68 -20.06 8.51 -50.24
N ILE A 69 -19.17 9.20 -50.95
CA ILE A 69 -19.37 9.64 -52.34
C ILE A 69 -18.40 8.88 -53.22
N ALA A 70 -18.92 8.13 -54.20
CA ALA A 70 -18.10 7.46 -55.20
C ALA A 70 -18.39 8.01 -56.60
N ILE A 71 -17.33 8.21 -57.39
CA ILE A 71 -17.41 8.66 -58.79
C ILE A 71 -16.72 7.59 -59.64
N LEU A 72 -17.47 6.95 -60.52
CA LEU A 72 -16.95 5.96 -61.45
C LEU A 72 -16.32 6.64 -62.68
N ALA A 73 -15.46 5.91 -63.39
CA ALA A 73 -14.77 6.42 -64.57
C ALA A 73 -15.72 6.77 -65.74
N ASP A 74 -16.95 6.26 -65.71
CA ASP A 74 -18.03 6.58 -66.65
C ASP A 74 -18.83 7.83 -66.27
N GLY A 75 -18.47 8.50 -65.17
CA GLY A 75 -19.10 9.73 -64.68
C GLY A 75 -20.32 9.49 -63.79
N ARG A 76 -20.69 8.24 -63.50
CA ARG A 76 -21.78 7.95 -62.55
C ARG A 76 -21.36 8.26 -61.13
N MET A 77 -22.28 8.84 -60.35
CA MET A 77 -22.07 9.23 -58.97
C MET A 77 -22.94 8.39 -58.04
N PHE A 78 -22.37 7.98 -56.91
CA PHE A 78 -23.06 7.20 -55.89
C PHE A 78 -22.95 7.90 -54.54
N LEU A 79 -24.06 7.96 -53.81
CA LEU A 79 -24.15 8.42 -52.43
C LEU A 79 -24.60 7.24 -51.58
N ASN A 80 -23.75 6.74 -50.68
CA ASN A 80 -24.02 5.55 -49.85
C ASN A 80 -24.58 4.38 -50.68
N ASP A 81 -23.91 4.06 -51.79
CA ASP A 81 -24.27 3.00 -52.75
C ASP A 81 -25.55 3.21 -53.57
N VAL A 82 -26.19 4.38 -53.46
CA VAL A 82 -27.34 4.78 -54.29
C VAL A 82 -26.86 5.70 -55.41
N GLU A 83 -27.16 5.35 -56.66
CA GLU A 83 -26.87 6.20 -57.81
C GLU A 83 -27.63 7.52 -57.70
N THR A 84 -26.92 8.65 -57.81
CA THR A 84 -27.49 9.99 -57.67
C THR A 84 -26.98 10.93 -58.75
N ASP A 85 -27.74 11.99 -59.03
CA ASP A 85 -27.39 13.03 -59.99
C ASP A 85 -26.98 14.31 -59.26
N ARG A 86 -26.26 15.20 -59.95
CA ARG A 86 -25.69 16.43 -59.38
C ARG A 86 -26.74 17.32 -58.72
N GLU A 87 -27.96 17.34 -59.26
CA GLU A 87 -29.08 18.12 -58.72
C GLU A 87 -29.62 17.55 -57.40
N ASN A 88 -29.54 16.23 -57.21
CA ASN A 88 -30.03 15.56 -56.00
C ASN A 88 -28.98 15.49 -54.89
N MET A 89 -27.72 15.85 -55.18
CA MET A 89 -26.64 15.93 -54.18
C MET A 89 -26.65 17.23 -53.37
N VAL A 90 -27.39 18.26 -53.80
CA VAL A 90 -27.41 19.59 -53.15
C VAL A 90 -28.78 19.80 -52.50
N LYS A 91 -28.97 19.28 -51.29
CA LYS A 91 -30.06 19.70 -50.41
C LYS A 91 -29.58 19.79 -48.97
#